data_AF-E1Z931-F1
#
_entry.id   AF-E1Z931-F1
#
_cell.length_a   1.000
_cell.length_b   1.000
_cell.length_c   1.000
_cell.angle_alpha   90.00
_cell.angle_beta   90.00
_cell.angle_gamma   90.00
#
_symmetry.space_group_name_H-M   'P 1'
#
loop_
_entity.id
_entity.type
_entity.pdbx_description
1 polymer ?
#
loop_
_entity_poly.entity_id
_entity_poly.type
_entity_poly.pdbx_seq_one_letter_code
_entity_poly.pdbx_strand_id
1 'polypeptide(L)'
;MSTQAVPGSGYDLALTRDALQHLPCRRVVASLKNLAFSGVKYLLIGSYRSSANVDIRTGAYFLINLALPPYGIHPDSVYDERHKEDKLLYFYRASELQKEDFAAMAARCGGNETQ
;
A
#
# COMPACT_ATOMS: atom_id res chain seq x y z
N MET A 1 24.65 -9.60 -21.20
CA MET A 1 23.90 -8.88 -20.15
C MET A 1 23.52 -9.90 -19.10
N SER A 2 24.11 -9.84 -17.91
CA SER A 2 23.79 -10.78 -16.83
C SER A 2 22.43 -10.39 -16.26
N THR A 3 21.44 -11.26 -16.36
CA THR A 3 20.17 -11.14 -15.63
C THR A 3 20.47 -11.29 -14.16
N GLN A 4 20.67 -10.17 -13.48
CA GLN A 4 20.71 -10.14 -12.02
C GLN A 4 19.33 -10.59 -11.54
N ALA A 5 19.26 -11.77 -10.93
CA ALA A 5 18.03 -12.24 -10.31
C ALA A 5 17.60 -11.18 -9.28
N VAL A 6 16.41 -10.60 -9.48
CA VAL A 6 15.76 -9.82 -8.43
C VAL A 6 15.59 -10.77 -7.24
N PRO A 7 15.95 -10.39 -5.99
CA PRO A 7 15.81 -11.26 -4.83
C PRO A 7 14.33 -11.57 -4.58
N GLY A 8 13.82 -12.63 -5.22
CA GLY A 8 12.44 -13.11 -5.14
C GLY A 8 12.32 -14.53 -4.58
N SER A 9 13.44 -15.19 -4.27
CA SER A 9 13.45 -16.47 -3.55
C SER A 9 14.24 -16.31 -2.24
N GLY A 10 13.58 -15.86 -1.18
CA GLY A 10 14.22 -15.83 0.14
C GLY A 10 13.46 -15.12 1.26
N TYR A 11 12.48 -14.27 0.96
CA TYR A 11 11.76 -13.51 1.99
C TYR A 11 10.29 -13.90 2.04
N ASP A 12 9.81 -14.24 3.24
CA ASP A 12 8.40 -14.54 3.46
C ASP A 12 7.56 -13.27 3.65
N LEU A 13 8.16 -12.16 4.06
CA LEU A 13 7.47 -10.92 4.45
C LEU A 13 8.14 -9.69 3.83
N ALA A 14 7.33 -8.80 3.25
CA ALA A 14 7.74 -7.42 2.99
C ALA A 14 7.04 -6.43 3.93
N LEU A 15 7.82 -5.49 4.49
CA LEU A 15 7.36 -4.43 5.36
C LEU A 15 7.45 -3.09 4.64
N THR A 16 6.35 -2.36 4.56
CA THR A 16 6.30 -0.98 4.07
C THR A 16 5.67 -0.09 5.13
N ARG A 17 6.54 0.50 5.95
CA ARG A 17 6.19 1.40 7.06
C ARG A 17 6.45 2.84 6.64
N ASP A 18 5.49 3.73 6.85
CA ASP A 18 5.56 5.18 6.54
C ASP A 18 5.88 5.53 5.08
N ALA A 19 5.84 4.59 4.13
CA ALA A 19 6.22 4.87 2.75
C ALA A 19 5.03 5.32 1.88
N LEU A 20 3.90 4.63 1.97
CA LEU A 20 2.76 4.87 1.07
C LEU A 20 2.08 6.23 1.29
N GLN A 21 2.15 6.77 2.50
CA GLN A 21 1.61 8.09 2.86
C GLN A 21 2.27 9.28 2.13
N HIS A 22 3.42 9.05 1.49
CA HIS A 22 4.16 10.07 0.73
C HIS A 22 3.94 9.98 -0.79
N LEU A 23 3.07 9.07 -1.24
CA LEU A 23 2.82 8.83 -2.65
C LEU A 23 1.46 9.40 -3.07
N PRO A 24 1.37 9.99 -4.27
CA PRO A 24 0.10 10.24 -4.94
C PRO A 24 -0.70 8.94 -5.09
N CYS A 25 -2.03 9.05 -5.14
CA CYS A 25 -2.95 7.92 -5.10
C CYS A 25 -2.62 6.82 -6.12
N ARG A 26 -2.40 7.18 -7.40
CA ARG A 26 -2.07 6.20 -8.45
C ARG A 26 -0.75 5.47 -8.18
N ARG A 27 0.22 6.15 -7.56
CA ARG A 27 1.50 5.54 -7.17
C ARG A 27 1.33 4.61 -5.97
N VAL A 28 0.45 4.93 -5.02
CA VAL A 28 0.06 3.99 -3.96
C VAL A 28 -0.50 2.70 -4.57
N VAL A 29 -1.46 2.81 -5.50
CA VAL A 29 -2.07 1.63 -6.15
C VAL A 29 -1.01 0.80 -6.90
N ALA A 30 -0.12 1.46 -7.66
CA ALA A 30 0.97 0.77 -8.35
C ALA A 30 1.93 0.06 -7.36
N SER A 31 2.27 0.71 -6.25
CA SER A 31 3.09 0.11 -5.19
C SER A 31 2.41 -1.09 -4.53
N LEU A 32 1.11 -1.00 -4.21
CA LEU A 32 0.34 -2.11 -3.66
C LEU A 32 0.30 -3.30 -4.62
N LYS A 33 0.08 -3.05 -5.92
CA LYS A 33 0.15 -4.09 -6.95
C LYS A 33 1.54 -4.74 -6.99
N ASN A 34 2.61 -3.94 -7.05
CA ASN A 34 3.97 -4.48 -7.10
C ASN A 34 4.31 -5.29 -5.85
N LEU A 35 3.89 -4.85 -4.67
CA LEU A 35 4.04 -5.60 -3.42
C LEU A 35 3.28 -6.92 -3.46
N ALA A 36 2.02 -6.91 -3.89
CA ALA A 36 1.19 -8.12 -4.03
C ALA A 36 1.82 -9.15 -4.97
N PHE A 37 2.45 -8.72 -6.06
CA PHE A 37 3.08 -9.59 -7.06
C PHE A 37 4.61 -9.70 -6.94
N SER A 38 5.19 -9.31 -5.79
CA SER A 38 6.64 -9.32 -5.57
C SER A 38 7.24 -10.72 -5.32
N GLY A 39 6.39 -11.72 -5.04
CA GLY A 39 6.81 -13.09 -4.69
C GLY A 39 6.89 -13.37 -3.19
N VAL A 40 6.69 -12.37 -2.32
CA VAL A 40 6.58 -12.58 -0.86
C VAL A 40 5.27 -13.28 -0.48
N LYS A 41 5.23 -13.96 0.66
CA LYS A 41 4.03 -14.63 1.18
C LYS A 41 3.13 -13.68 1.95
N TYR A 42 3.73 -12.72 2.65
CA TYR A 42 3.08 -11.83 3.59
C TYR A 42 3.51 -10.38 3.35
N LEU A 43 2.62 -9.46 3.69
CA LEU A 43 2.83 -8.02 3.63
C LEU A 43 2.43 -7.41 4.97
N LEU A 44 3.23 -6.48 5.47
CA LEU A 44 2.90 -5.65 6.61
C LEU A 44 3.01 -4.19 6.18
N ILE A 45 1.88 -3.49 6.15
CA ILE A 45 1.75 -2.18 5.52
C ILE A 45 1.24 -1.15 6.52
N GLY A 46 1.90 0.01 6.61
CA GLY A 46 1.47 1.11 7.45
C GLY A 46 0.12 1.70 7.01
N SER A 47 -0.77 1.94 7.97
CA SER A 47 -2.04 2.65 7.78
C SER A 47 -2.43 3.42 9.05
N TYR A 48 -3.51 4.20 9.00
CA TYR A 48 -3.91 5.13 10.06
C TYR A 48 -5.43 5.19 10.20
N ARG A 49 -5.91 5.60 11.38
CA ARG A 49 -7.33 5.88 11.65
C ARG A 49 -7.76 7.27 11.12
N SER A 50 -7.54 7.53 9.83
CA SER A 50 -8.04 8.76 9.20
C SER A 50 -9.45 8.58 8.62
N SER A 51 -10.18 9.67 8.45
CA SER A 51 -11.57 9.66 7.95
C SER A 51 -11.67 9.64 6.42
N ALA A 52 -10.60 9.95 5.70
CA ALA A 52 -10.56 9.95 4.24
C ALA A 52 -9.11 9.90 3.72
N ASN A 53 -8.92 9.31 2.54
CA ASN A 53 -7.69 9.49 1.78
C ASN A 53 -7.80 10.76 0.93
N VAL A 54 -6.67 11.45 0.77
CA VAL A 54 -6.53 12.59 -0.12
C VAL A 54 -5.46 12.27 -1.15
N ASP A 55 -5.64 12.79 -2.37
CA ASP A 55 -4.55 12.74 -3.35
C ASP A 55 -3.56 13.88 -3.05
N ILE A 56 -2.27 13.58 -3.21
CA ILE A 56 -1.20 14.49 -2.83
C ILE A 56 -0.19 14.64 -3.96
N ARG A 57 0.49 15.78 -3.98
CA ARG A 57 1.70 15.94 -4.79
C ARG A 57 2.88 15.24 -4.10
N THR A 58 3.78 14.65 -4.89
CA THR A 58 5.04 14.08 -4.39
C THR A 58 5.78 15.07 -3.48
N GLY A 59 6.19 14.60 -2.30
CA GLY A 59 6.86 15.40 -1.27
C GLY A 59 5.94 15.89 -0.15
N ALA A 60 4.62 15.82 -0.32
CA ALA A 60 3.67 15.98 0.77
C ALA A 60 3.48 14.66 1.55
N TYR A 61 2.60 14.69 2.55
CA TYR A 61 2.18 13.48 3.27
C TYR A 61 0.72 13.60 3.71
N PHE A 62 0.09 12.46 3.99
CA PHE A 62 -1.23 12.37 4.60
C PHE A 62 -1.38 11.07 5.40
N LEU A 63 -2.27 11.03 6.38
CA LEU A 63 -2.55 9.81 7.14
C LEU A 63 -3.33 8.83 6.27
N ILE A 64 -2.63 7.89 5.63
CA ILE A 64 -3.22 6.94 4.69
C ILE A 64 -4.09 5.88 5.40
N ASN A 65 -5.36 5.77 4.99
CA ASN A 65 -6.26 4.72 5.45
C ASN A 65 -6.58 3.74 4.32
N LEU A 66 -5.91 2.59 4.31
CA LEU A 66 -6.02 1.58 3.26
C LEU A 66 -7.40 0.91 3.22
N ALA A 67 -8.16 0.95 4.33
CA ALA A 67 -9.51 0.40 4.39
C ALA A 67 -10.57 1.33 3.78
N LEU A 68 -10.24 2.59 3.50
CA LEU A 68 -11.14 3.56 2.90
C LEU A 68 -10.90 3.71 1.39
N PRO A 69 -11.89 4.22 0.63
CA PRO A 69 -11.68 4.59 -0.77
C PRO A 69 -10.49 5.55 -0.93
N PRO A 70 -9.75 5.46 -2.05
CA PRO A 70 -10.02 4.61 -3.21
C PRO A 70 -9.47 3.18 -3.09
N TYR A 71 -8.69 2.89 -2.04
CA TYR A 71 -8.03 1.60 -1.84
C TYR A 71 -9.04 0.53 -1.43
N GLY A 72 -9.74 0.72 -0.31
CA GLY A 72 -10.80 -0.18 0.15
C GLY A 72 -10.35 -1.61 0.40
N ILE A 73 -9.08 -1.81 0.78
CA ILE A 73 -8.50 -3.13 1.04
C ILE A 73 -8.56 -3.46 2.54
N HIS A 74 -8.97 -4.68 2.87
CA HIS A 74 -9.13 -5.11 4.25
C HIS A 74 -8.01 -6.07 4.65
N PRO A 75 -7.29 -5.80 5.76
CA PRO A 75 -6.23 -6.67 6.21
C PRO A 75 -6.76 -7.95 6.86
N ASP A 76 -5.96 -9.02 6.81
CA ASP A 76 -6.20 -10.25 7.56
C ASP A 76 -6.08 -10.00 9.07
N SER A 77 -5.14 -9.13 9.48
CA SER A 77 -4.91 -8.74 10.88
C SER A 77 -4.46 -7.28 10.98
N VAL A 78 -4.78 -6.62 12.10
CA VAL A 78 -4.37 -5.25 12.40
C VAL A 78 -3.55 -5.22 13.68
N TYR A 79 -2.38 -4.57 13.63
CA TYR A 79 -1.52 -4.35 14.78
C TYR A 79 -1.41 -2.86 15.09
N ASP A 80 -1.63 -2.47 16.33
CA ASP A 80 -1.52 -1.09 16.78
C ASP A 80 -0.07 -0.75 17.16
N GLU A 81 0.55 0.25 16.52
CA GLU A 81 1.91 0.68 16.86
C GLU A 81 1.98 1.49 18.16
N ARG A 82 0.83 1.82 18.77
CA ARG A 82 0.71 2.68 19.97
C ARG A 82 1.41 4.03 19.78
N HIS A 83 1.28 4.59 18.57
CA HIS A 83 1.81 5.89 18.20
C HIS A 83 0.77 6.99 18.43
N LYS A 84 1.22 8.24 18.63
CA LYS A 84 0.35 9.40 18.88
C LYS A 84 -0.64 9.72 17.75
N GLU A 85 -0.41 9.20 16.56
CA GLU A 85 -1.21 9.44 15.35
C GLU A 85 -2.08 8.24 14.98
N ASP A 86 -2.38 7.36 15.95
CA ASP A 86 -3.18 6.14 15.76
C ASP A 86 -2.68 5.27 14.59
N LYS A 87 -1.37 5.08 14.57
CA LYS A 87 -0.68 4.34 13.52
C LYS A 87 -0.89 2.83 13.67
N LEU A 88 -1.22 2.20 12.56
CA LEU A 88 -1.53 0.78 12.45
C LEU A 88 -0.58 0.11 11.45
N LEU A 89 -0.33 -1.18 11.67
CA LEU A 89 0.25 -2.08 10.69
C LEU A 89 -0.81 -3.08 10.26
N TYR A 90 -1.13 -3.05 8.97
CA TYR A 90 -2.06 -3.95 8.31
C TYR A 90 -1.32 -5.13 7.74
N PHE A 91 -1.68 -6.33 8.19
CA PHE A 91 -1.11 -7.58 7.71
C PHE A 91 -1.99 -8.19 6.63
N TYR A 92 -1.35 -8.63 5.54
CA TYR A 92 -2.01 -9.31 4.44
C TYR A 92 -1.21 -10.56 4.06
N ARG A 93 -1.91 -11.62 3.69
CA ARG A 93 -1.38 -12.62 2.77
C ARG A 93 -1.32 -12.02 1.37
N ALA A 94 -0.18 -12.16 0.70
CA ALA A 94 -0.01 -11.65 -0.65
C ALA A 94 -1.05 -12.26 -1.61
N SER A 95 -1.40 -13.54 -1.44
CA SER A 95 -2.42 -14.23 -2.24
C SER A 95 -3.81 -13.61 -2.15
N GLU A 96 -4.15 -12.98 -1.02
CA GLU A 96 -5.45 -12.30 -0.86
C GLU A 96 -5.40 -10.92 -1.53
N LEU A 97 -4.34 -10.15 -1.29
CA LEU A 97 -4.18 -8.83 -1.91
C LEU A 97 -4.07 -8.91 -3.45
N GLN A 98 -3.55 -10.01 -3.99
CA GLN A 98 -3.50 -10.26 -5.44
C GLN A 98 -4.89 -10.35 -6.10
N LYS A 99 -5.96 -10.63 -5.33
CA LYS A 99 -7.33 -10.73 -5.84
C LYS A 99 -7.99 -9.38 -6.06
N GLU A 100 -7.39 -8.30 -5.55
CA GLU A 100 -7.92 -6.95 -5.69
C GLU A 100 -7.88 -6.47 -7.15
N ASP A 101 -8.90 -5.73 -7.55
CA ASP A 101 -8.92 -5.06 -8.85
C ASP A 101 -8.14 -3.74 -8.77
N PHE A 102 -6.82 -3.83 -8.95
CA PHE A 102 -5.93 -2.66 -8.97
C PHE A 102 -6.27 -1.67 -10.09
N ALA A 103 -6.89 -2.11 -11.19
CA ALA A 103 -7.27 -1.21 -12.28
C ALA A 103 -8.49 -0.36 -11.87
N ALA A 104 -9.52 -1.00 -11.31
CA ALA A 104 -10.66 -0.29 -10.73
C ALA A 104 -10.22 0.62 -9.56
N MET A 105 -9.29 0.15 -8.73
CA MET A 105 -8.71 0.95 -7.64
C MET A 105 -8.02 2.22 -8.18
N ALA A 106 -7.20 2.10 -9.22
CA ALA A 106 -6.53 3.24 -9.86
C ALA A 106 -7.53 4.19 -10.54
N ALA A 107 -8.61 3.67 -11.12
CA ALA A 107 -9.67 4.48 -11.73
C ALA A 107 -10.43 5.33 -10.70
N ARG A 108 -10.48 4.90 -9.44
CA ARG A 108 -11.05 5.67 -8.32
C ARG A 108 -10.11 6.76 -7.79
N CYS A 109 -8.83 6.74 -8.14
CA CYS A 109 -7.94 7.87 -7.86
C CYS A 109 -8.40 9.08 -8.69
N GLY A 110 -8.65 10.20 -8.01
CA GLY A 110 -9.01 11.46 -8.67
C GLY A 110 -7.99 11.86 -9.73
N GLY A 111 -8.48 12.43 -10.84
CA GLY A 111 -7.62 12.89 -11.93
C GLY A 111 -7.02 14.25 -11.60
N ASN A 112 -5.71 14.29 -11.34
CA ASN A 112 -4.84 15.41 -11.67
C ASN A 112 -3.38 14.89 -11.76
N GLU A 113 -3.13 14.01 -12.72
CA GLU A 113 -1.79 13.91 -13.31
C GLU A 113 -1.62 15.10 -14.27
N THR A 114 -1.42 16.29 -13.71
CA THR A 114 -0.99 17.44 -14.52
C THR A 114 0.52 17.60 -14.35
N GLN A 115 1.22 17.08 -15.37
CA GLN A 115 2.60 17.33 -15.81
C GLN A 115 3.75 16.78 -14.95
#